data_AF-A0A4W4FBC9-F1
#
_entry.id   AF-A0A4W4FBC9-F1
#
_cell.length_a   1.000
_cell.length_b   1.000
_cell.length_c   1.000
_cell.angle_alpha   90.00
_cell.angle_beta   90.00
_cell.angle_gamma   90.00
#
_symmetry.space_group_name_H-M   'P 1'
#
loop_
_entity.id
_entity.type
_entity.pdbx_description
1 polymer ?
#
loop_
_entity_poly.entity_id
_entity_poly.type
_entity_poly.pdbx_seq_one_letter_code
_entity_poly.pdbx_strand_id
1 'polypeptide(L)'
;IVVKPKLDWTFLQRLYKILKILFPDWCSQNVLMFGTLLGVTLLVQMVIYQVGLIPSQFYGVLSEKNHNKFQELIVFAVLLILLNSALKSVEQYICSLLYVSWRTSLTEDLHRDYFWGRVYYTVNVLRKDIDNPDQRISQDTERLCKQLSTITSRIIISPFTVSYYTYQCYNSTGWIGLLSIFGYFVLGTIVNKILMGPIVSTLIEQEKLEGDFRFKHMQIRMNAESVAFYRAGKVEHMRTDWRLHNLLHTQKNLMNRELWLYMGVNIFDYLGSILSYIVIAIPIFVGVYDGMTPGELSALVSKNAFVCIYLINCFTQLIDLSTTISDIAGYTHRIGELREVMNDIGRKQCDYDLILRDTSDFDSHRDMGSSDTAFVLDGLSFKSPVSNELLVKDLSLRIYQGTHLLLVGNTGTGKTSLLRVLNHLWEPSGGERKGQKSGLFYIS
;
A
#
# COMPACT_ATOMS: atom_id res chain seq x y z
N ILE A 1 -15.97 13.06 2.64
CA ILE A 1 -16.47 12.36 1.43
C ILE A 1 -15.39 11.36 1.05
N VAL A 2 -15.58 10.09 1.41
CA VAL A 2 -14.59 9.04 1.14
C VAL A 2 -14.64 8.78 -0.37
N VAL A 3 -13.70 9.37 -1.09
CA VAL A 3 -13.47 9.02 -2.50
C VAL A 3 -13.01 7.57 -2.46
N LYS A 4 -13.89 6.64 -2.86
CA LYS A 4 -13.46 5.27 -3.19
C LYS A 4 -12.25 5.45 -4.11
N PRO A 5 -11.07 4.89 -3.80
CA PRO A 5 -9.96 4.91 -4.74
C PRO A 5 -10.45 4.17 -5.98
N LYS A 6 -10.88 4.92 -6.97
CA LYS A 6 -11.23 4.37 -8.27
C LYS A 6 -9.89 4.04 -8.92
N LEU A 7 -9.85 2.93 -9.64
CA LEU A 7 -8.74 2.58 -10.52
C LEU A 7 -8.76 3.55 -11.71
N ASP A 8 -8.45 4.81 -11.43
CA ASP A 8 -8.46 5.92 -12.36
C ASP A 8 -7.06 6.08 -12.97
N TRP A 9 -6.96 6.86 -14.05
CA TRP A 9 -5.68 7.17 -14.68
C TRP A 9 -4.65 7.77 -13.71
N THR A 10 -5.13 8.51 -12.70
CA THR A 10 -4.32 9.09 -11.62
C THR A 10 -3.67 8.02 -10.74
N PHE A 11 -4.35 6.89 -10.48
CA PHE A 11 -3.76 5.74 -9.78
C PHE A 11 -2.57 5.20 -10.57
N LEU A 12 -2.73 4.95 -11.87
CA LEU A 12 -1.64 4.42 -12.71
C LEU A 12 -0.44 5.37 -12.76
N GLN A 13 -0.68 6.68 -12.84
CA GLN A 13 0.40 7.67 -12.80
C GLN A 13 1.14 7.68 -11.46
N ARG A 14 0.41 7.62 -10.33
CA ARG A 14 1.01 7.56 -8.98
C ARG A 14 1.76 6.25 -8.79
N LEU A 15 1.18 5.13 -9.19
CA LEU A 15 1.82 3.82 -9.13
C LEU A 15 3.10 3.79 -9.97
N TYR A 16 3.08 4.31 -11.19
CA TYR A 16 4.25 4.39 -12.06
C TYR A 16 5.38 5.21 -11.41
N LYS A 17 5.07 6.35 -10.79
CA LYS A 17 6.05 7.16 -10.05
C LYS A 17 6.65 6.40 -8.86
N ILE A 18 5.87 5.55 -8.19
CA ILE A 18 6.36 4.68 -7.12
C ILE A 18 7.23 3.56 -7.69
N LEU A 19 6.76 2.86 -8.73
CA LEU A 19 7.52 1.79 -9.40
C LEU A 19 8.88 2.28 -9.92
N LYS A 20 8.96 3.52 -10.40
CA LYS A 20 10.24 4.14 -10.82
C LYS A 20 11.25 4.29 -9.67
N ILE A 21 10.79 4.47 -8.43
CA ILE A 21 11.66 4.46 -7.25
C ILE A 21 12.08 3.03 -6.93
N LEU A 22 11.13 2.08 -7.01
CA LEU A 22 11.39 0.67 -6.70
C LEU A 22 12.37 0.02 -7.71
N PHE A 23 12.37 0.50 -8.95
CA PHE A 23 13.26 0.06 -10.03
C PHE A 23 13.99 1.26 -10.63
N PRO A 24 15.05 1.76 -9.99
CA PRO A 24 15.74 2.97 -10.43
C PRO A 24 16.45 2.78 -11.78
N ASP A 25 17.12 1.64 -11.95
CA ASP A 25 17.89 1.28 -13.15
C ASP A 25 17.69 -0.19 -13.53
N TRP A 26 17.87 -0.50 -14.82
CA TRP A 26 17.79 -1.87 -15.37
C TRP A 26 18.84 -2.84 -14.82
N CYS A 27 19.95 -2.33 -14.28
CA CYS A 27 20.99 -3.13 -13.62
C CYS A 27 20.88 -3.11 -12.09
N SER A 28 19.79 -2.57 -11.53
CA SER A 28 19.60 -2.56 -10.08
C SER A 28 19.38 -3.97 -9.53
N GLN A 29 19.78 -4.18 -8.27
CA GLN A 29 19.55 -5.43 -7.54
C GLN A 29 18.07 -5.87 -7.59
N ASN A 30 17.14 -4.91 -7.56
CA ASN A 30 15.70 -5.17 -7.61
C ASN A 30 15.25 -5.77 -8.95
N VAL A 31 15.84 -5.32 -10.07
CA VAL A 31 15.54 -5.90 -11.40
C VAL A 31 16.10 -7.32 -11.52
N LEU A 32 17.31 -7.56 -11.01
CA LEU A 32 17.88 -8.91 -10.99
C LEU A 32 17.01 -9.86 -10.15
N MET A 33 16.62 -9.45 -8.95
CA MET A 33 15.75 -10.23 -8.07
C MET A 33 14.38 -10.51 -8.73
N PHE A 34 13.79 -9.51 -9.39
CA PHE A 34 12.56 -9.67 -10.14
C PHE A 34 12.71 -10.65 -11.31
N GLY A 35 13.84 -10.61 -12.03
CA GLY A 35 14.16 -11.57 -13.08
C GLY A 35 14.30 -12.99 -12.56
N THR A 36 14.98 -13.19 -11.42
CA THR A 36 15.06 -14.50 -10.77
C THR A 36 13.70 -15.00 -10.28
N LEU A 37 12.85 -14.11 -9.76
CA LEU A 37 11.47 -14.43 -9.38
C LEU A 37 10.67 -14.94 -10.58
N LEU A 38 10.80 -14.28 -11.73
CA LEU A 38 10.11 -14.69 -12.97
C LEU A 38 10.56 -16.09 -13.40
N GLY A 39 11.87 -16.37 -13.38
CA GLY A 39 12.40 -17.70 -13.70
C GLY A 39 11.90 -18.79 -12.75
N VAL A 40 11.94 -18.53 -11.44
CA VAL A 40 11.47 -19.48 -10.43
C VAL A 40 9.97 -19.72 -10.54
N THR A 41 9.16 -18.68 -10.76
CA THR A 41 7.70 -18.81 -10.84
C THR A 41 7.25 -19.62 -12.05
N LEU A 42 7.91 -19.45 -13.20
CA LEU A 42 7.69 -20.31 -14.37
C LEU A 42 8.03 -21.77 -14.09
N LEU A 43 9.18 -22.04 -13.45
CA LEU A 43 9.57 -23.40 -13.05
C LEU A 43 8.58 -24.01 -12.06
N VAL A 44 8.12 -23.25 -11.07
CA VAL A 44 7.09 -23.68 -10.11
C VAL A 44 5.82 -24.10 -10.85
N GLN A 45 5.34 -23.33 -11.82
CA GLN A 45 4.14 -23.71 -12.58
C GLN A 45 4.33 -24.97 -13.42
N MET A 46 5.48 -25.14 -14.05
CA MET A 46 5.78 -26.38 -14.79
C MET A 46 5.76 -27.60 -13.87
N VAL A 47 6.34 -27.48 -12.67
CA VAL A 47 6.32 -28.55 -11.67
C VAL A 47 4.91 -28.80 -11.15
N ILE A 48 4.11 -27.76 -10.87
CA ILE A 48 2.72 -27.90 -10.42
C ILE A 48 1.87 -28.65 -11.45
N TYR A 49 2.05 -28.38 -12.74
CA TYR A 49 1.36 -29.13 -13.79
C TYR A 49 1.69 -30.62 -13.72
N GLN A 50 2.97 -30.98 -13.54
CA GLN A 50 3.38 -32.38 -13.38
C GLN A 50 2.83 -33.01 -12.10
N VAL A 51 2.84 -32.29 -10.96
CA VAL A 51 2.19 -32.75 -9.72
C VAL A 51 0.72 -33.07 -9.97
N GLY A 52 0.03 -32.22 -10.73
CA GLY A 52 -1.38 -32.38 -11.04
C GLY A 52 -1.74 -33.59 -11.89
N LEU A 53 -0.79 -34.12 -12.68
CA LEU A 53 -0.97 -35.32 -13.47
C LEU A 53 -0.71 -36.61 -12.71
N ILE A 54 -0.06 -36.55 -11.54
CA ILE A 54 0.26 -37.72 -10.71
C ILE A 54 -0.99 -38.56 -10.38
N PRO A 55 -2.14 -37.99 -9.95
CA PRO A 55 -3.35 -38.77 -9.71
C PRO A 55 -3.83 -39.56 -10.94
N SER A 56 -3.77 -38.96 -12.12
CA SER A 56 -4.14 -39.62 -13.39
C SER A 56 -3.23 -40.81 -13.68
N GLN A 57 -1.93 -40.66 -13.45
CA GLN A 57 -0.95 -41.74 -13.60
C GLN A 57 -1.19 -42.88 -12.59
N PHE A 58 -1.56 -42.55 -11.36
CA PHE A 58 -1.94 -43.56 -10.35
C PHE A 58 -3.15 -44.38 -10.80
N TYR A 59 -4.20 -43.75 -11.34
CA TYR A 59 -5.37 -44.49 -11.88
C TYR A 59 -4.97 -45.46 -13.01
N GLY A 60 -4.06 -45.05 -13.90
CA GLY A 60 -3.55 -45.92 -14.96
C GLY A 60 -2.80 -47.14 -14.42
N VAL A 61 -1.82 -46.92 -13.53
CA VAL A 61 -1.00 -48.02 -12.97
C VAL A 61 -1.81 -48.97 -12.08
N LEU A 62 -2.76 -48.44 -11.30
CA LEU A 62 -3.67 -49.23 -10.47
C LEU A 62 -4.59 -50.11 -11.32
N SER A 63 -5.05 -49.61 -12.47
CA SER A 63 -5.84 -50.40 -13.41
C SER A 63 -5.02 -51.55 -14.02
N GLU A 64 -3.75 -51.31 -14.36
CA GLU A 64 -2.83 -52.33 -14.87
C GLU A 64 -2.35 -53.33 -13.80
N LYS A 65 -2.58 -53.05 -12.50
CA LYS A 65 -2.08 -53.83 -11.35
C LYS A 65 -0.57 -54.07 -11.37
N ASN A 66 0.21 -53.14 -11.92
CA ASN A 66 1.66 -53.28 -12.05
C ASN A 66 2.39 -52.74 -10.80
N HIS A 67 2.91 -53.65 -9.97
CA HIS A 67 3.56 -53.29 -8.70
C HIS A 67 4.87 -52.51 -8.88
N ASN A 68 5.68 -52.86 -9.89
CA ASN A 68 6.98 -52.21 -10.11
C ASN A 68 6.79 -50.75 -10.56
N LYS A 69 5.91 -50.52 -11.54
CA LYS A 69 5.55 -49.16 -11.98
C LYS A 69 4.96 -48.32 -10.84
N PHE A 70 4.23 -48.95 -9.92
CA PHE A 70 3.64 -48.27 -8.77
C PHE A 70 4.71 -47.76 -7.79
N GLN A 71 5.72 -48.57 -7.49
CA GLN A 71 6.84 -48.15 -6.65
C GLN A 71 7.66 -47.02 -7.29
N GLU A 72 7.95 -47.13 -8.59
CA GLU A 72 8.62 -46.07 -9.35
C GLU A 72 7.82 -44.76 -9.33
N LEU A 73 6.50 -44.84 -9.51
CA LEU A 73 5.62 -43.67 -9.47
C LEU A 73 5.58 -43.01 -8.08
N ILE A 74 5.61 -43.78 -7.00
CA ILE A 74 5.69 -43.23 -5.64
C ILE A 74 6.99 -42.45 -5.45
N VAL A 75 8.13 -43.05 -5.81
CA VAL A 75 9.44 -42.38 -5.67
C VAL A 75 9.48 -41.10 -6.49
N PHE A 76 9.01 -41.16 -7.73
CA PHE A 76 8.89 -39.99 -8.61
C PHE A 76 7.98 -38.91 -8.00
N ALA A 77 6.81 -39.29 -7.50
CA ALA A 77 5.85 -38.36 -6.89
C ALA A 77 6.44 -37.67 -5.64
N VAL A 78 7.11 -38.41 -4.76
CA VAL A 78 7.74 -37.86 -3.56
C VAL A 78 8.86 -36.89 -3.93
N LEU A 79 9.75 -37.25 -4.86
CA LEU A 79 10.82 -36.36 -5.34
C LEU A 79 10.26 -35.08 -5.95
N LEU A 80 9.20 -35.19 -6.75
CA LEU A 80 8.57 -34.06 -7.41
C LEU A 80 7.87 -33.13 -6.41
N ILE A 81 7.23 -33.68 -5.37
CA ILE A 81 6.66 -32.91 -4.26
C ILE A 81 7.76 -32.18 -3.48
N LEU A 82 8.88 -32.83 -3.16
CA LEU A 82 10.02 -32.20 -2.49
C LEU A 82 10.59 -31.04 -3.32
N LEU A 83 10.75 -31.24 -4.63
CA LEU A 83 11.19 -30.19 -5.55
C LEU A 83 10.19 -29.02 -5.59
N ASN A 84 8.90 -29.30 -5.70
CA ASN A 84 7.86 -28.28 -5.71
C ASN A 84 7.86 -27.45 -4.42
N SER A 85 7.95 -28.11 -3.27
CA SER A 85 8.05 -27.43 -1.97
C SER A 85 9.29 -26.55 -1.89
N ALA A 86 10.46 -27.04 -2.31
CA ALA A 86 11.69 -26.25 -2.33
C ALA A 86 11.58 -25.01 -3.23
N LEU A 87 11.08 -25.17 -4.46
CA LEU A 87 10.90 -24.05 -5.40
C LEU A 87 9.90 -23.01 -4.88
N LYS A 88 8.78 -23.46 -4.31
CA LYS A 88 7.77 -22.57 -3.72
C LYS A 88 8.30 -21.81 -2.50
N SER A 89 9.13 -22.46 -1.67
CA SER A 89 9.83 -21.80 -0.56
C SER A 89 10.82 -20.75 -1.06
N VAL A 90 11.56 -21.03 -2.14
CA VAL A 90 12.47 -20.06 -2.78
C VAL A 90 11.70 -18.88 -3.37
N GLU A 91 10.57 -19.12 -4.06
CA GLU A 91 9.68 -18.06 -4.56
C GLU A 91 9.25 -17.12 -3.42
N GLN A 92 8.75 -17.68 -2.32
CA GLN A 92 8.30 -16.90 -1.17
C GLN A 92 9.46 -16.13 -0.50
N TYR A 93 10.66 -16.72 -0.46
CA TYR A 93 11.86 -16.05 0.04
C TYR A 93 12.25 -14.85 -0.83
N ILE A 94 12.26 -15.00 -2.16
CA ILE A 94 12.57 -13.90 -3.09
C ILE A 94 11.54 -12.77 -2.95
N CYS A 95 10.24 -13.09 -2.86
CA CYS A 95 9.21 -12.08 -2.61
C CYS A 95 9.44 -11.32 -1.30
N SER A 96 9.85 -12.03 -0.24
CA SER A 96 10.14 -11.42 1.07
C SER A 96 11.37 -10.51 1.01
N LEU A 97 12.42 -10.89 0.27
CA LEU A 97 13.59 -10.03 0.07
C LEU A 97 13.24 -8.78 -0.78
N LEU A 98 12.42 -8.95 -1.83
CA LEU A 98 11.91 -7.84 -2.64
C LEU A 98 11.11 -6.85 -1.79
N TYR A 99 10.24 -7.36 -0.89
CA TYR A 99 9.53 -6.53 0.08
C TYR A 99 10.47 -5.64 0.91
N VAL A 100 11.52 -6.23 1.49
CA VAL A 100 12.48 -5.49 2.32
C VAL A 100 13.18 -4.43 1.48
N SER A 101 13.70 -4.79 0.30
CA SER A 101 14.39 -3.86 -0.58
C SER A 101 13.50 -2.70 -1.02
N TRP A 102 12.27 -3.00 -1.46
CA TRP A 102 11.30 -1.99 -1.87
C TRP A 102 10.88 -1.07 -0.74
N ARG A 103 10.68 -1.60 0.47
CA ARG A 103 10.38 -0.80 1.65
C ARG A 103 11.53 0.16 1.96
N THR A 104 12.77 -0.31 1.93
CA THR A 104 13.95 0.54 2.13
C THR A 104 13.98 1.67 1.10
N SER A 105 13.91 1.36 -0.20
CA SER A 105 13.98 2.37 -1.27
C SER A 105 12.85 3.40 -1.18
N LEU A 106 11.60 2.96 -0.94
CA LEU A 106 10.45 3.87 -0.90
C LEU A 106 10.44 4.72 0.37
N THR A 107 10.76 4.14 1.54
CA THR A 107 10.81 4.91 2.79
C THR A 107 11.97 5.91 2.79
N GLU A 108 13.15 5.56 2.25
CA GLU A 108 14.27 6.50 2.14
C GLU A 108 13.98 7.67 1.19
N ASP A 109 13.29 7.42 0.06
CA ASP A 109 12.84 8.49 -0.86
C ASP A 109 11.84 9.42 -0.16
N LEU A 110 10.84 8.85 0.53
CA LEU A 110 9.87 9.63 1.30
C LEU A 110 10.53 10.42 2.43
N HIS A 111 11.52 9.85 3.12
CA HIS A 111 12.29 10.56 4.16
C HIS A 111 13.08 11.72 3.57
N ARG A 112 13.69 11.54 2.40
CA ARG A 112 14.41 12.61 1.72
C ARG A 112 13.50 13.80 1.44
N ASP A 113 12.30 13.56 0.88
CA ASP A 113 11.31 14.61 0.60
C ASP A 113 10.74 15.23 1.90
N TYR A 114 10.46 14.40 2.90
CA TYR A 114 9.83 14.83 4.16
C TYR A 114 10.75 15.69 5.03
N PHE A 115 12.03 15.32 5.14
CA PHE A 115 13.03 16.06 5.89
C PHE A 115 13.75 17.13 5.05
N TRP A 116 13.36 17.31 3.77
CA TRP A 116 13.89 18.40 2.96
C TRP A 116 13.42 19.75 3.50
N GLY A 117 14.38 20.60 3.88
CA GLY A 117 14.11 21.94 4.38
C GLY A 117 13.16 21.93 5.58
N ARG A 118 11.91 22.38 5.37
CA ARG A 118 10.89 22.49 6.42
C ARG A 118 9.59 21.78 6.08
N VAL A 119 9.63 20.85 5.12
CA VAL A 119 8.44 20.10 4.67
C VAL A 119 7.75 19.41 5.86
N TYR A 120 8.49 18.73 6.74
CA TYR A 120 7.94 18.12 7.95
C TYR A 120 7.15 19.10 8.84
N TYR A 121 7.60 20.35 8.97
CA TYR A 121 6.90 21.37 9.76
C TYR A 121 5.60 21.79 9.06
N THR A 122 5.69 22.11 7.77
CA THR A 122 4.55 22.57 6.97
C THR A 122 3.45 21.50 6.88
N VAL A 123 3.83 20.25 6.65
CA VAL A 123 2.88 19.12 6.54
C VAL A 123 2.16 18.86 7.87
N ASN A 124 2.84 18.93 9.01
CA ASN A 124 2.23 18.61 10.30
C ASN A 124 1.49 19.79 10.97
N VAL A 125 1.95 21.03 10.73
CA VAL A 125 1.48 22.19 11.50
C VAL A 125 0.63 23.13 10.66
N LEU A 126 0.98 23.33 9.38
CA LEU A 126 0.34 24.33 8.52
C LEU A 126 -0.75 23.72 7.63
N ARG A 127 -0.58 22.46 7.22
CA ARG A 127 -1.50 21.71 6.37
C ARG A 127 -2.46 20.88 7.22
N LYS A 128 -3.75 20.91 6.89
CA LYS A 128 -4.82 20.11 7.53
C LYS A 128 -5.52 19.15 6.57
N ASP A 129 -5.18 19.26 5.31
CA ASP A 129 -5.63 18.44 4.18
C ASP A 129 -5.03 17.03 4.21
N ILE A 130 -3.85 16.85 4.82
CA ILE A 130 -3.22 15.54 5.00
C ILE A 130 -3.39 15.06 6.44
N ASP A 131 -4.05 13.92 6.61
CA ASP A 131 -4.18 13.21 7.87
C ASP A 131 -3.03 12.19 8.07
N ASN A 132 -2.54 12.13 9.31
CA ASN A 132 -1.56 11.16 9.81
C ASN A 132 -0.38 10.88 8.83
N PRO A 133 0.44 11.90 8.50
CA PRO A 133 1.57 11.72 7.57
C PRO A 133 2.59 10.68 8.07
N ASP A 134 2.74 10.55 9.39
CA ASP A 134 3.52 9.52 10.06
C ASP A 134 3.03 8.10 9.74
N GLN A 135 1.72 7.87 9.77
CA GLN A 135 1.11 6.59 9.40
C GLN A 135 1.32 6.29 7.91
N ARG A 136 1.19 7.30 7.03
CA ARG A 136 1.39 7.14 5.58
C ARG A 136 2.84 6.74 5.24
N ILE A 137 3.82 7.36 5.88
CA ILE A 137 5.25 7.06 5.67
C ILE A 137 5.62 5.69 6.27
N SER A 138 5.13 5.38 7.47
CA SER A 138 5.55 4.17 8.19
C SER A 138 4.75 2.91 7.82
N GLN A 139 3.42 2.96 7.93
CA GLN A 139 2.54 1.79 7.87
C GLN A 139 1.98 1.59 6.46
N ASP A 140 1.51 2.63 5.79
CA ASP A 140 0.97 2.48 4.43
C ASP A 140 2.06 2.06 3.44
N THR A 141 3.27 2.62 3.58
CA THR A 141 4.44 2.24 2.77
C THR A 141 4.82 0.78 2.99
N GLU A 142 4.83 0.32 4.25
CA GLU A 142 5.08 -1.08 4.60
C GLU A 142 4.04 -2.01 3.96
N ARG A 143 2.75 -1.69 4.11
CA ARG A 143 1.65 -2.49 3.57
C ARG A 143 1.65 -2.51 2.05
N LEU A 144 1.90 -1.38 1.39
CA LEU A 144 2.02 -1.28 -0.06
C LEU A 144 3.14 -2.20 -0.57
N CYS A 145 4.35 -2.07 -0.03
CA CYS A 145 5.50 -2.89 -0.46
C CYS A 145 5.24 -4.38 -0.23
N LYS A 146 4.62 -4.74 0.91
CA LYS A 146 4.29 -6.13 1.24
C LYS A 146 3.28 -6.70 0.26
N GLN A 147 2.14 -6.03 0.05
CA GLN A 147 1.13 -6.48 -0.89
C GLN A 147 1.64 -6.53 -2.34
N LEU A 148 2.40 -5.51 -2.77
CA LEU A 148 2.99 -5.49 -4.10
C LEU A 148 3.93 -6.69 -4.30
N SER A 149 4.77 -7.01 -3.31
CA SER A 149 5.73 -8.13 -3.41
C SER A 149 5.04 -9.49 -3.52
N THR A 150 3.94 -9.69 -2.79
CA THR A 150 3.24 -10.98 -2.76
C THR A 150 2.40 -11.22 -4.01
N ILE A 151 1.86 -10.16 -4.63
CA ILE A 151 1.07 -10.31 -5.86
C ILE A 151 1.91 -10.30 -7.13
N THR A 152 3.16 -9.85 -7.05
CA THR A 152 4.05 -9.73 -8.22
C THR A 152 4.17 -11.05 -8.97
N SER A 153 4.47 -12.15 -8.28
CA SER A 153 4.57 -13.47 -8.93
C SER A 153 3.25 -13.90 -9.56
N ARG A 154 2.13 -13.64 -8.86
CA ARG A 154 0.79 -14.03 -9.29
C ARG A 154 0.30 -13.26 -10.53
N ILE A 155 0.55 -11.95 -10.58
CA ILE A 155 0.15 -11.11 -11.73
C ILE A 155 0.91 -11.50 -12.99
N ILE A 156 2.21 -11.80 -12.87
CA ILE A 156 3.04 -12.18 -14.01
C ILE A 156 2.56 -13.52 -14.59
N ILE A 157 2.25 -14.48 -13.73
CA ILE A 157 1.99 -15.85 -14.14
C ILE A 157 0.53 -16.11 -14.57
N SER A 158 -0.42 -15.37 -13.98
CA SER A 158 -1.86 -15.61 -14.16
C SER A 158 -2.33 -15.57 -15.63
N PRO A 159 -1.90 -14.61 -16.48
CA PRO A 159 -2.28 -14.62 -17.89
C PRO A 159 -1.86 -15.91 -18.61
N PHE A 160 -0.63 -16.38 -18.37
CA PHE A 160 -0.11 -17.58 -19.01
C PHE A 160 -0.82 -18.85 -18.54
N THR A 161 -1.04 -18.98 -17.23
CA THR A 161 -1.73 -20.16 -16.67
C THR A 161 -3.20 -20.18 -17.09
N VAL A 162 -3.92 -19.07 -16.97
CA VAL A 162 -5.32 -18.99 -17.39
C VAL A 162 -5.44 -19.32 -18.88
N SER A 163 -4.60 -18.75 -19.75
CA SER A 163 -4.62 -19.09 -21.19
C SER A 163 -4.33 -20.57 -21.46
N TYR A 164 -3.30 -21.15 -20.81
CA TYR A 164 -2.93 -22.55 -21.00
C TYR A 164 -4.02 -23.52 -20.53
N TYR A 165 -4.57 -23.31 -19.34
CA TYR A 165 -5.62 -24.18 -18.79
C TYR A 165 -6.98 -23.97 -19.47
N THR A 166 -7.26 -22.77 -19.97
CA THR A 166 -8.41 -22.51 -20.87
C THR A 166 -8.29 -23.36 -22.13
N TYR A 167 -7.12 -23.37 -22.77
CA TYR A 167 -6.86 -24.18 -23.96
C TYR A 167 -6.98 -25.69 -23.68
N GLN A 168 -6.39 -26.18 -22.58
CA GLN A 168 -6.51 -27.58 -22.18
C GLN A 168 -7.96 -27.97 -21.86
N CYS A 169 -8.71 -27.10 -21.19
CA CYS A 169 -10.12 -27.34 -20.87
C CYS A 169 -10.98 -27.40 -22.14
N TYR A 170 -10.71 -26.52 -23.11
CA TYR A 170 -11.39 -26.53 -24.40
C TYR A 170 -11.18 -27.85 -25.15
N ASN A 171 -9.93 -28.33 -25.21
CA ASN A 171 -9.61 -29.60 -25.87
C ASN A 171 -10.24 -30.81 -25.14
N SER A 172 -10.39 -30.73 -23.82
CA SER A 172 -10.85 -31.85 -22.99
C SER A 172 -12.37 -31.95 -22.93
N THR A 173 -13.07 -30.83 -22.83
CA THR A 173 -14.52 -30.81 -22.56
C THR A 173 -15.33 -30.06 -23.62
N GLY A 174 -14.66 -29.48 -24.61
CA GLY A 174 -15.30 -28.71 -25.68
C GLY A 174 -15.86 -27.35 -25.22
N TRP A 175 -16.66 -26.74 -26.10
CA TRP A 175 -17.23 -25.40 -25.90
C TRP A 175 -18.18 -25.31 -24.70
N ILE A 176 -18.96 -26.36 -24.44
CA ILE A 176 -19.97 -26.37 -23.37
C ILE A 176 -19.28 -26.28 -22.00
N GLY A 177 -18.26 -27.11 -21.78
CA GLY A 177 -17.49 -27.09 -20.53
C GLY A 177 -16.79 -25.76 -20.28
N LEU A 178 -16.22 -25.17 -21.33
CA LEU A 178 -15.58 -23.86 -21.25
C LEU A 178 -16.58 -22.76 -20.85
N LEU A 179 -17.74 -22.69 -21.52
CA LEU A 179 -18.79 -21.73 -21.21
C LEU A 179 -19.32 -21.88 -19.79
N SER A 180 -19.48 -23.11 -19.29
CA SER A 180 -19.92 -23.35 -17.91
C SER A 180 -18.93 -22.80 -16.88
N ILE A 181 -17.62 -23.02 -17.07
CA ILE A 181 -16.59 -22.52 -16.14
C ILE A 181 -16.49 -20.99 -16.19
N PHE A 182 -16.52 -20.39 -17.39
CA PHE A 182 -16.49 -18.92 -17.52
C PHE A 182 -17.75 -18.26 -16.96
N GLY A 183 -18.93 -18.84 -17.21
CA GLY A 183 -20.19 -18.37 -16.62
C GLY A 183 -20.16 -18.44 -15.10
N TYR A 184 -19.59 -19.53 -14.57
CA TYR A 184 -19.36 -19.69 -13.14
C TYR A 184 -18.42 -18.63 -12.56
N PHE A 185 -17.29 -18.35 -13.22
CA PHE A 185 -16.37 -17.28 -12.84
C PHE A 185 -17.04 -15.89 -12.82
N VAL A 186 -17.83 -15.56 -13.84
CA VAL A 186 -18.56 -14.28 -13.90
C VAL A 186 -19.55 -14.17 -12.73
N LEU A 187 -20.30 -15.23 -12.46
CA LEU A 187 -21.24 -15.28 -11.34
C LEU A 187 -20.51 -15.12 -9.99
N GLY A 188 -19.40 -15.84 -9.79
CA GLY A 188 -18.57 -15.71 -8.58
C GLY A 188 -18.02 -14.31 -8.38
N THR A 189 -17.55 -13.68 -9.46
CA THR A 189 -17.03 -12.31 -9.42
C THR A 189 -18.11 -11.30 -9.02
N ILE A 190 -19.33 -11.45 -9.56
CA ILE A 190 -20.46 -10.59 -9.22
C ILE A 190 -20.82 -10.75 -7.74
N VAL A 191 -20.97 -11.99 -7.25
CA VAL A 191 -21.31 -12.28 -5.85
C VAL A 191 -20.24 -11.74 -4.91
N ASN A 192 -18.96 -12.01 -5.17
CA ASN A 192 -17.84 -11.53 -4.36
C ASN A 192 -17.82 -9.99 -4.29
N LYS A 193 -18.00 -9.31 -5.45
CA LYS A 193 -18.04 -7.85 -5.50
C LYS A 193 -19.18 -7.24 -4.68
N ILE A 194 -20.36 -7.86 -4.70
CA ILE A 194 -21.52 -7.41 -3.91
C ILE A 194 -21.22 -7.55 -2.41
N LEU A 195 -20.63 -8.67 -1.99
CA LEU A 195 -20.29 -8.94 -0.59
C LEU A 195 -19.13 -8.07 -0.06
N MET A 196 -18.14 -7.76 -0.91
CA MET A 196 -16.97 -6.93 -0.55
C MET A 196 -17.33 -5.46 -0.35
N GLY A 197 -18.28 -4.92 -1.11
CA GLY A 197 -18.66 -3.50 -1.07
C GLY A 197 -18.85 -2.91 0.34
N PRO A 198 -19.66 -3.51 1.23
CA PRO A 198 -19.85 -3.02 2.60
C PRO A 198 -18.69 -3.32 3.56
N ILE A 199 -17.82 -4.29 3.27
CA ILE A 199 -16.68 -4.63 4.13
C ILE A 199 -15.61 -3.54 4.04
N VAL A 200 -15.28 -3.11 2.82
CA VAL A 200 -14.24 -2.10 2.57
C VAL A 200 -14.54 -0.79 3.29
N SER A 201 -15.78 -0.33 3.30
CA SER A 201 -16.13 0.92 3.98
C SER A 201 -15.97 0.84 5.50
N THR A 202 -16.33 -0.29 6.10
CA THR A 202 -16.17 -0.52 7.55
C THR A 202 -14.71 -0.77 7.94
N LEU A 203 -13.92 -1.41 7.06
CA LEU A 203 -12.49 -1.61 7.27
C LEU A 203 -11.75 -0.27 7.35
N ILE A 204 -12.06 0.67 6.44
CA ILE A 204 -11.47 2.01 6.46
C ILE A 204 -11.82 2.76 7.75
N GLU A 205 -13.08 2.67 8.19
CA GLU A 205 -13.51 3.27 9.45
C GLU A 205 -12.80 2.66 10.67
N GLN A 206 -12.60 1.33 10.66
CA GLN A 206 -11.86 0.61 11.69
C GLN A 206 -10.38 1.03 11.75
N GLU A 207 -9.71 1.16 10.61
CA GLU A 207 -8.32 1.64 10.53
C GLU A 207 -8.17 3.09 11.02
N LYS A 208 -9.16 3.95 10.75
CA LYS A 208 -9.18 5.31 11.29
C LYS A 208 -9.32 5.32 12.81
N LEU A 209 -10.28 4.57 13.36
CA LEU A 209 -10.51 4.48 14.80
C LEU A 209 -9.30 3.86 15.54
N GLU A 210 -8.63 2.90 14.92
CA GLU A 210 -7.37 2.30 15.40
C GLU A 210 -6.26 3.36 15.45
N GLY A 211 -6.13 4.18 14.40
CA GLY A 211 -5.22 5.33 14.38
C GLY A 211 -5.51 6.35 15.48
N ASP A 212 -6.78 6.74 15.65
CA ASP A 212 -7.23 7.68 16.69
C ASP A 212 -7.00 7.14 18.11
N PHE A 213 -7.10 5.82 18.31
CA PHE A 213 -6.81 5.15 19.56
C PHE A 213 -5.30 5.16 19.86
N ARG A 214 -4.45 4.80 18.89
CA ARG A 214 -2.99 4.87 19.04
C ARG A 214 -2.51 6.30 19.27
N PHE A 215 -3.07 7.26 18.55
CA PHE A 215 -2.76 8.68 18.73
C PHE A 215 -3.14 9.16 20.13
N LYS A 216 -4.27 8.69 20.69
CA LYS A 216 -4.64 9.01 22.08
C LYS A 216 -3.59 8.54 23.08
N HIS A 217 -3.09 7.33 22.92
CA HIS A 217 -1.99 6.81 23.76
C HIS A 217 -0.70 7.60 23.59
N MET A 218 -0.36 7.98 22.35
CA MET A 218 0.80 8.83 22.09
C MET A 218 0.67 10.19 22.81
N GLN A 219 -0.51 10.82 22.77
CA GLN A 219 -0.77 12.08 23.49
C GLN A 219 -0.59 11.93 25.01
N ILE A 220 -1.05 10.82 25.60
CA ILE A 220 -0.85 10.54 27.02
C ILE A 220 0.64 10.37 27.33
N ARG A 221 1.38 9.65 26.47
CA ARG A 221 2.83 9.48 26.62
C ARG A 221 3.58 10.82 26.56
N MET A 222 3.25 11.67 25.59
CA MET A 222 3.91 12.98 25.40
C MET A 222 3.59 13.98 26.53
N ASN A 223 2.42 13.86 27.16
CA ASN A 223 1.95 14.77 28.20
C ASN A 223 1.79 14.06 29.57
N ALA A 224 2.57 13.00 29.80
CA ALA A 224 2.40 12.13 30.97
C ALA A 224 2.56 12.91 32.29
N GLU A 225 3.53 13.83 32.33
CA GLU A 225 3.77 14.70 33.48
C GLU A 225 2.56 15.60 33.78
N SER A 226 2.02 16.30 32.77
CA SER A 226 0.82 17.12 32.92
C SER A 226 -0.38 16.30 33.40
N VAL A 227 -0.59 15.11 32.82
CA VAL A 227 -1.67 14.19 33.24
C VAL A 227 -1.49 13.75 34.70
N ALA A 228 -0.26 13.46 35.13
CA ALA A 228 0.07 13.09 36.50
C ALA A 228 -0.12 14.26 37.47
N PHE A 229 0.31 15.47 37.08
CA PHE A 229 0.17 16.69 37.86
C PHE A 229 -1.30 17.02 38.16
N TYR A 230 -2.17 16.92 37.13
CA TYR A 230 -3.61 17.09 37.29
C TYR A 230 -4.33 15.88 37.91
N ARG A 231 -3.62 14.79 38.23
CA ARG A 231 -4.20 13.50 38.70
C ARG A 231 -5.33 13.02 37.78
N ALA A 232 -5.20 13.27 36.48
CA ALA A 232 -6.26 13.06 35.49
C ALA A 232 -6.37 11.58 35.05
N GLY A 233 -5.70 10.64 35.70
CA GLY A 233 -5.64 9.22 35.31
C GLY A 233 -7.02 8.57 35.10
N LYS A 234 -7.98 8.79 36.01
CA LYS A 234 -9.35 8.26 35.86
C LYS A 234 -10.10 8.87 34.67
N VAL A 235 -9.91 10.17 34.42
CA VAL A 235 -10.55 10.88 33.30
C VAL A 235 -9.97 10.41 31.97
N GLU A 236 -8.65 10.31 31.89
CA GLU A 236 -7.95 9.83 30.68
C GLU A 236 -8.22 8.34 30.42
N HIS A 237 -8.37 7.52 31.47
CA HIS A 237 -8.86 6.14 31.35
C HIS A 237 -10.23 6.09 30.70
N MET A 238 -11.25 6.77 31.26
CA MET A 238 -12.61 6.79 30.69
C MET A 238 -12.64 7.26 29.23
N ARG A 239 -11.86 8.30 28.89
CA ARG A 239 -11.76 8.82 27.51
C ARG A 239 -11.11 7.84 26.55
N THR A 240 -10.10 7.10 27.01
CA THR A 240 -9.37 6.13 26.21
C THR A 240 -10.22 4.88 25.97
N ASP A 241 -10.89 4.38 27.01
CA ASP A 241 -11.84 3.28 26.92
C ASP A 241 -13.02 3.60 26.00
N TRP A 242 -13.51 4.84 26.02
CA TRP A 242 -14.57 5.24 25.09
C TRP A 242 -14.13 5.13 23.63
N ARG A 243 -12.89 5.53 23.29
CA ARG A 243 -12.33 5.34 21.94
C ARG A 243 -12.15 3.86 21.61
N LEU A 244 -11.69 3.06 22.58
CA LEU A 244 -11.56 1.61 22.41
C LEU A 244 -12.92 0.96 22.15
N HIS A 245 -13.97 1.31 22.89
CA HIS A 245 -15.30 0.74 22.68
C HIS A 245 -15.89 1.10 21.32
N ASN A 246 -15.66 2.32 20.83
CA ASN A 246 -16.06 2.70 19.47
C ASN A 246 -15.31 1.87 18.42
N LEU A 247 -14.00 1.69 18.60
CA LEU A 247 -13.18 0.82 17.74
C LEU A 247 -13.68 -0.62 17.75
N LEU A 248 -13.91 -1.19 18.95
CA LEU A 248 -14.36 -2.58 19.12
C LEU A 248 -15.76 -2.80 18.52
N HIS A 249 -16.66 -1.83 18.63
CA HIS A 249 -17.98 -1.90 18.00
C HIS A 249 -17.86 -1.97 16.47
N THR A 250 -16.99 -1.14 15.88
CA THR A 250 -16.72 -1.17 14.44
C THR A 250 -16.01 -2.47 14.02
N GLN A 251 -15.04 -2.97 14.80
CA GLN A 251 -14.40 -4.27 14.55
C GLN A 251 -15.39 -5.43 14.61
N LYS A 252 -16.31 -5.44 15.58
CA LYS A 252 -17.36 -6.46 15.66
C LYS A 252 -18.30 -6.40 14.46
N ASN A 253 -18.67 -5.20 14.02
CA ASN A 253 -19.49 -5.01 12.82
C ASN A 253 -18.77 -5.47 11.55
N LEU A 254 -17.46 -5.24 11.45
CA LEU A 254 -16.62 -5.74 10.37
C LEU A 254 -16.62 -7.27 10.34
N MET A 255 -16.35 -7.91 11.48
CA MET A 255 -16.33 -9.37 11.62
C MET A 255 -17.67 -10.01 11.21
N ASN A 256 -18.80 -9.42 11.61
CA ASN A 256 -20.13 -9.90 11.20
C ASN A 256 -20.35 -9.82 9.67
N ARG A 257 -19.75 -8.84 8.99
CA ARG A 257 -19.81 -8.71 7.52
C ARG A 257 -18.86 -9.69 6.84
N GLU A 258 -17.65 -9.86 7.38
CA GLU A 258 -16.66 -10.83 6.88
C GLU A 258 -17.17 -12.25 6.92
N LEU A 259 -17.99 -12.63 7.92
CA LEU A 259 -18.63 -13.94 7.97
C LEU A 259 -19.41 -14.27 6.69
N TRP A 260 -20.20 -13.33 6.16
CA TRP A 260 -20.96 -13.54 4.94
C TRP A 260 -20.07 -13.64 3.70
N LEU A 261 -18.98 -12.87 3.65
CA LEU A 261 -17.98 -13.00 2.60
C LEU A 261 -17.32 -14.37 2.64
N TYR A 262 -16.82 -14.80 3.80
CA TYR A 262 -16.18 -16.11 3.95
C TYR A 262 -17.12 -17.25 3.61
N MET A 263 -18.39 -17.18 4.05
CA MET A 263 -19.41 -18.15 3.65
C MET A 263 -19.61 -18.16 2.14
N GLY A 264 -19.74 -17.00 1.49
CA GLY A 264 -19.92 -16.89 0.05
C GLY A 264 -18.74 -17.45 -0.75
N VAL A 265 -17.51 -17.10 -0.37
CA VAL A 265 -16.27 -17.58 -1.01
C VAL A 265 -16.12 -19.10 -0.82
N ASN A 266 -16.29 -19.61 0.40
CA ASN A 266 -16.18 -21.05 0.67
C ASN A 266 -17.25 -21.86 -0.09
N ILE A 267 -18.51 -21.41 -0.10
CA ILE A 267 -19.58 -22.07 -0.87
C ILE A 267 -19.22 -22.11 -2.35
N PHE A 268 -18.67 -21.01 -2.88
CA PHE A 268 -18.18 -20.96 -4.26
C PHE A 268 -17.05 -21.99 -4.46
N ASP A 269 -15.97 -21.96 -3.70
CA ASP A 269 -14.85 -22.89 -3.90
C ASP A 269 -15.27 -24.38 -3.88
N TYR A 270 -16.15 -24.78 -2.95
CA TYR A 270 -16.67 -26.15 -2.92
C TYR A 270 -17.61 -26.46 -4.09
N LEU A 271 -18.49 -25.53 -4.50
CA LEU A 271 -19.34 -25.72 -5.67
C LEU A 271 -18.54 -25.82 -6.97
N GLY A 272 -17.42 -25.11 -7.09
CA GLY A 272 -16.51 -25.18 -8.23
C GLY A 272 -15.95 -26.59 -8.42
N SER A 273 -15.62 -27.27 -7.32
CA SER A 273 -15.15 -28.66 -7.39
C SER A 273 -16.22 -29.60 -7.96
N ILE A 274 -17.49 -29.45 -7.57
CA ILE A 274 -18.62 -30.25 -8.08
C ILE A 274 -18.91 -29.91 -9.55
N LEU A 275 -18.90 -28.63 -9.90
CA LEU A 275 -19.12 -28.16 -11.26
C LEU A 275 -18.12 -28.80 -12.23
N SER A 276 -16.86 -28.97 -11.81
CA SER A 276 -15.83 -29.62 -12.63
C SER A 276 -16.23 -31.05 -13.07
N TYR A 277 -16.82 -31.83 -12.16
CA TYR A 277 -17.31 -33.18 -12.46
C TYR A 277 -18.56 -33.19 -13.34
N ILE A 278 -19.50 -32.25 -13.11
CA ILE A 278 -20.69 -32.09 -13.96
C ILE A 278 -20.27 -31.79 -15.40
N VAL A 279 -19.28 -30.91 -15.57
CA VAL A 279 -18.75 -30.52 -16.88
C VAL A 279 -18.11 -31.71 -17.60
N ILE A 280 -17.34 -32.55 -16.88
CA ILE A 280 -16.70 -33.75 -17.43
C ILE A 280 -17.72 -34.86 -17.75
N ALA A 281 -18.83 -34.92 -17.04
CA ALA A 281 -19.86 -35.92 -17.25
C ALA A 281 -20.53 -35.80 -18.63
N ILE A 282 -20.65 -34.58 -19.17
CA ILE A 282 -21.36 -34.31 -20.43
C ILE A 282 -20.82 -35.15 -21.61
N PRO A 283 -19.53 -35.08 -21.99
CA PRO A 283 -19.01 -35.86 -23.13
C PRO A 283 -19.03 -37.38 -22.87
N ILE A 284 -18.96 -37.81 -21.60
CA ILE A 284 -19.03 -39.23 -21.23
C ILE A 284 -20.44 -39.77 -21.47
N PHE A 285 -21.48 -39.08 -20.98
CA PHE A 285 -22.88 -39.50 -21.19
C PHE A 285 -23.36 -39.35 -22.64
N VAL A 286 -22.71 -38.51 -23.45
CA VAL A 286 -22.96 -38.39 -24.90
C VAL A 286 -22.31 -39.54 -25.70
N GLY A 287 -21.49 -40.38 -25.07
CA GLY A 287 -20.89 -41.57 -25.69
C GLY A 287 -19.59 -41.31 -26.45
N VAL A 288 -18.92 -40.17 -26.22
CA VAL A 288 -17.67 -39.81 -26.93
C VAL A 288 -16.51 -40.76 -26.56
N TYR A 289 -16.59 -41.41 -25.39
CA TYR A 289 -15.51 -42.24 -24.83
C TYR A 289 -15.88 -43.73 -24.69
N ASP A 290 -16.95 -44.19 -25.33
CA ASP A 290 -17.47 -45.56 -25.19
C ASP A 290 -16.48 -46.67 -25.63
N GLY A 291 -15.45 -46.31 -26.42
CA GLY A 291 -14.40 -47.22 -26.87
C GLY A 291 -13.22 -47.40 -25.91
N MET A 292 -13.17 -46.69 -24.78
CA MET A 292 -12.04 -46.72 -23.84
C MET A 292 -12.21 -47.79 -22.76
N THR A 293 -11.10 -48.33 -22.26
CA THR A 293 -11.15 -49.21 -21.09
C THR A 293 -11.55 -48.43 -19.83
N PRO A 294 -12.16 -49.06 -18.81
CA PRO A 294 -12.54 -48.38 -17.56
C PRO A 294 -11.35 -47.71 -16.84
N GLY A 295 -10.14 -48.26 -16.99
CA GLY A 295 -8.91 -47.70 -16.45
C GLY A 295 -8.46 -46.43 -17.15
N GLU A 296 -8.45 -46.44 -18.49
CA GLU A 296 -8.13 -45.27 -19.31
C GLU A 296 -9.15 -44.15 -19.10
N LEU A 297 -10.44 -44.51 -19.00
CA LEU A 297 -11.51 -43.56 -18.70
C LEU A 297 -11.29 -42.90 -17.33
N SER A 298 -10.92 -43.68 -16.30
CA SER A 298 -10.65 -43.15 -14.95
C SER A 298 -9.44 -42.20 -14.94
N ALA A 299 -8.37 -42.56 -15.65
CA ALA A 299 -7.18 -41.71 -15.79
C ALA A 299 -7.50 -40.41 -16.54
N LEU A 300 -8.31 -40.47 -17.60
CA LEU A 300 -8.77 -39.31 -18.36
C LEU A 300 -9.64 -38.38 -17.52
N VAL A 301 -10.61 -38.94 -16.79
CA VAL A 301 -11.48 -38.17 -15.87
C VAL A 301 -10.64 -37.45 -14.82
N SER A 302 -9.65 -38.13 -14.23
CA SER A 302 -8.75 -37.51 -13.25
C SER A 302 -7.93 -36.35 -13.84
N LYS A 303 -7.39 -36.52 -15.05
CA LYS A 303 -6.66 -35.46 -15.76
C LYS A 303 -7.55 -34.25 -16.07
N ASN A 304 -8.76 -34.50 -16.60
CA ASN A 304 -9.70 -33.44 -16.96
C ASN A 304 -10.22 -32.72 -15.71
N ALA A 305 -10.47 -33.46 -14.61
CA ALA A 305 -10.85 -32.88 -13.33
C ALA A 305 -9.75 -31.97 -12.80
N PHE A 306 -8.49 -32.40 -12.85
CA PHE A 306 -7.36 -31.53 -12.49
C PHE A 306 -7.36 -30.24 -13.32
N VAL A 307 -7.48 -30.33 -14.65
CA VAL A 307 -7.49 -29.15 -15.54
C VAL A 307 -8.63 -28.19 -15.19
N CYS A 308 -9.86 -28.70 -15.03
CA CYS A 308 -11.03 -27.87 -14.73
C CYS A 308 -10.94 -27.25 -13.32
N ILE A 309 -10.59 -28.04 -12.29
CA ILE A 309 -10.44 -27.54 -10.92
C ILE A 309 -9.31 -26.51 -10.84
N TYR A 310 -8.19 -26.75 -11.53
CA TYR A 310 -7.08 -25.80 -11.54
C TYR A 310 -7.45 -24.50 -12.25
N LEU A 311 -8.19 -24.57 -13.36
CA LEU A 311 -8.72 -23.37 -14.04
C LEU A 311 -9.65 -22.56 -13.14
N ILE A 312 -10.55 -23.23 -12.40
CA ILE A 312 -11.42 -22.58 -11.40
C ILE A 312 -10.58 -21.92 -10.31
N ASN A 313 -9.55 -22.59 -9.80
CA ASN A 313 -8.64 -22.01 -8.81
C ASN A 313 -7.88 -20.79 -9.36
N CYS A 314 -7.43 -20.81 -10.62
CA CYS A 314 -6.84 -19.62 -11.26
C CYS A 314 -7.82 -18.44 -11.29
N PHE A 315 -9.10 -18.71 -11.56
CA PHE A 315 -10.15 -17.71 -11.53
C PHE A 315 -10.45 -17.20 -10.12
N THR A 316 -10.53 -18.06 -9.10
CA THR A 316 -10.63 -17.65 -7.69
C THR A 316 -9.46 -16.76 -7.30
N GLN A 317 -8.23 -17.14 -7.66
CA GLN A 317 -7.03 -16.34 -7.40
C GLN A 317 -7.08 -14.96 -8.08
N LEU A 318 -7.66 -14.85 -9.27
CA LEU A 318 -7.88 -13.55 -9.93
C LEU A 318 -8.86 -12.66 -9.18
N ILE A 319 -9.90 -13.24 -8.57
CA ILE A 319 -10.84 -12.50 -7.71
C ILE A 319 -10.11 -11.99 -6.46
N ASP A 320 -9.29 -12.83 -5.81
CA ASP A 320 -8.47 -12.43 -4.65
C ASP A 320 -7.40 -11.38 -5.01
N LEU A 321 -6.86 -11.44 -6.23
CA LEU A 321 -5.95 -10.41 -6.72
C LEU A 321 -6.66 -9.06 -6.87
N SER A 322 -7.92 -9.04 -7.28
CA SER A 322 -8.70 -7.81 -7.43
C SER A 322 -8.86 -7.04 -6.10
N THR A 323 -9.07 -7.76 -4.99
CA THR A 323 -9.17 -7.14 -3.66
C THR A 323 -7.81 -6.56 -3.24
N THR A 324 -6.72 -7.31 -3.45
CA THR A 324 -5.37 -6.86 -3.13
C THR A 324 -4.93 -5.66 -4.00
N ILE A 325 -5.30 -5.64 -5.28
CA ILE A 325 -5.07 -4.50 -6.18
C ILE A 325 -5.83 -3.25 -5.70
N SER A 326 -7.04 -3.43 -5.15
CA SER A 326 -7.82 -2.34 -4.58
C SER A 326 -7.14 -1.72 -3.34
N ASP A 327 -6.56 -2.55 -2.47
CA ASP A 327 -5.77 -2.08 -1.33
C ASP A 327 -4.51 -1.33 -1.77
N ILE A 328 -3.77 -1.89 -2.74
CA ILE A 328 -2.61 -1.24 -3.36
C ILE A 328 -2.99 0.12 -3.94
N ALA A 329 -4.15 0.22 -4.60
CA ALA A 329 -4.66 1.49 -5.09
C ALA A 329 -4.93 2.48 -3.95
N GLY A 330 -5.52 2.03 -2.85
CA GLY A 330 -5.71 2.82 -1.64
C GLY A 330 -4.40 3.39 -1.09
N TYR A 331 -3.41 2.53 -0.82
CA TYR A 331 -2.10 2.96 -0.31
C TYR A 331 -1.35 3.84 -1.31
N THR A 332 -1.37 3.50 -2.59
CA THR A 332 -0.77 4.29 -3.67
C THR A 332 -1.36 5.69 -3.72
N HIS A 333 -2.68 5.84 -3.55
CA HIS A 333 -3.29 7.16 -3.50
C HIS A 333 -2.85 7.95 -2.27
N ARG A 334 -2.84 7.36 -1.08
CA ARG A 334 -2.44 8.03 0.17
C ARG A 334 -0.97 8.46 0.14
N ILE A 335 -0.07 7.58 -0.31
CA ILE A 335 1.36 7.86 -0.44
C ILE A 335 1.62 8.86 -1.56
N GLY A 336 0.97 8.69 -2.72
CA GLY A 336 1.11 9.58 -3.85
C GLY A 336 0.62 11.00 -3.57
N GLU A 337 -0.49 11.15 -2.85
CA GLU A 337 -1.00 12.45 -2.40
C GLU A 337 -0.02 13.13 -1.43
N LEU A 338 0.49 12.39 -0.43
CA LEU A 338 1.50 12.92 0.48
C LEU A 338 2.73 13.41 -0.30
N ARG A 339 3.23 12.60 -1.24
CA ARG A 339 4.38 12.95 -2.06
C ARG A 339 4.13 14.17 -2.95
N GLU A 340 2.94 14.30 -3.54
CA GLU A 340 2.56 15.47 -4.33
C GLU A 340 2.57 16.75 -3.48
N VAL A 341 2.02 16.68 -2.27
CA VAL A 341 2.03 17.81 -1.32
C VAL A 341 3.45 18.16 -0.86
N MET A 342 4.27 17.16 -0.51
CA MET A 342 5.67 17.38 -0.11
C MET A 342 6.48 18.04 -1.24
N ASN A 343 6.28 17.59 -2.49
CA ASN A 343 6.94 18.18 -3.65
C ASN A 343 6.45 19.60 -3.96
N ASP A 344 5.16 19.91 -3.81
CA ASP A 344 4.64 21.28 -3.95
C ASP A 344 5.25 22.23 -2.90
N ILE A 345 5.33 21.78 -1.64
CA ILE A 345 5.97 22.55 -0.56
C ILE A 345 7.47 22.74 -0.83
N GLY A 346 8.16 21.68 -1.22
CA GLY A 346 9.58 21.72 -1.53
C GLY A 346 9.91 22.68 -2.68
N ARG A 347 9.10 22.68 -3.75
CA ARG A 347 9.27 23.61 -4.88
C ARG A 347 9.06 25.07 -4.47
N LYS A 348 7.98 25.37 -3.76
CA LYS A 348 7.71 26.74 -3.26
C LYS A 348 8.83 27.25 -2.36
N GLN A 349 9.41 26.38 -1.54
CA GLN A 349 10.55 26.75 -0.70
C GLN A 349 11.81 27.03 -1.53
N CYS A 350 12.09 26.24 -2.58
CA CYS A 350 13.20 26.49 -3.50
C CYS A 350 13.01 27.79 -4.29
N ASP A 351 11.82 28.04 -4.85
CA ASP A 351 11.53 29.27 -5.61
C ASP A 351 11.73 30.50 -4.72
N TYR A 352 11.33 30.42 -3.44
CA TYR A 352 11.56 31.49 -2.48
C TYR A 352 13.05 31.68 -2.14
N ASP A 353 13.79 30.60 -1.90
CA ASP A 353 15.25 30.68 -1.65
C ASP A 353 16.00 31.23 -2.89
N LEU A 354 15.50 31.00 -4.11
CA LEU A 354 16.04 31.57 -5.35
C LEU A 354 15.72 33.07 -5.47
N ILE A 355 14.48 33.50 -5.23
CA ILE A 355 14.10 34.92 -5.22
C ILE A 355 14.93 35.70 -4.18
N LEU A 356 15.18 35.12 -3.01
CA LEU A 356 16.05 35.71 -2.00
C LEU A 356 17.51 35.81 -2.44
N ARG A 357 18.01 34.84 -3.22
CA ARG A 357 19.38 34.89 -3.77
C ARG A 357 19.52 35.96 -4.84
N ASP A 358 18.58 36.02 -5.79
CA ASP A 358 18.61 37.02 -6.86
C ASP A 358 18.48 38.45 -6.31
N THR A 359 17.65 38.65 -5.28
CA THR A 359 17.56 39.96 -4.60
C THR A 359 18.81 40.28 -3.77
N SER A 360 19.50 39.29 -3.22
CA SER A 360 20.78 39.51 -2.52
C SER A 360 21.95 39.81 -3.47
N ASP A 361 21.95 39.25 -4.69
CA ASP A 361 23.00 39.49 -5.68
C ASP A 361 22.80 40.84 -6.42
N PHE A 362 21.55 41.31 -6.60
CA PHE A 362 21.26 42.62 -7.20
C PHE A 362 21.54 43.82 -6.26
N ASP A 363 21.51 43.60 -4.93
CA ASP A 363 21.81 44.63 -3.93
C ASP A 363 23.31 44.72 -3.57
N SER A 364 24.19 43.92 -4.18
CA SER A 364 25.65 43.95 -3.94
C SER A 364 26.34 45.26 -4.38
N HIS A 365 25.60 46.20 -5.01
CA HIS A 365 26.08 47.53 -5.40
C HIS A 365 25.31 48.72 -4.79
N ARG A 366 24.47 48.52 -3.77
CA ARG A 366 23.88 49.63 -3.01
C ARG A 366 24.18 49.49 -1.52
N ASP A 367 25.12 50.32 -1.06
CA ASP A 367 25.40 50.68 0.32
C ASP A 367 25.28 49.53 1.34
N MET A 368 26.37 48.76 1.42
CA MET A 368 26.78 48.05 2.63
C MET A 368 27.16 49.07 3.73
N GLY A 369 26.22 49.92 4.13
CA GLY A 369 26.31 50.79 5.28
C GLY A 369 25.82 50.05 6.52
N SER A 370 26.76 49.71 7.40
CA SER A 370 26.64 48.96 8.66
C SER A 370 26.65 47.43 8.54
N SER A 371 27.85 46.86 8.64
CA SER A 371 28.15 45.43 8.84
C SER A 371 27.58 44.83 10.13
N ASP A 372 26.72 45.57 10.84
CA ASP A 372 26.30 45.31 12.21
C ASP A 372 24.78 45.11 12.33
N THR A 373 24.03 45.06 11.22
CA THR A 373 22.57 44.85 11.26
C THR A 373 22.23 43.37 11.05
N ALA A 374 21.56 42.74 12.03
CA ALA A 374 21.16 41.33 12.01
C ALA A 374 19.82 41.11 11.27
N PHE A 375 18.82 41.95 11.54
CA PHE A 375 17.51 41.89 10.89
C PHE A 375 16.95 43.29 10.62
N VAL A 376 16.29 43.46 9.49
CA VAL A 376 15.50 44.62 9.10
C VAL A 376 14.11 44.13 8.74
N LEU A 377 13.10 44.62 9.46
CA LEU A 377 11.68 44.49 9.14
C LEU A 377 11.21 45.85 8.64
N ASP A 378 10.62 45.91 7.46
CA ASP A 378 10.05 47.15 6.89
C ASP A 378 8.57 46.90 6.55
N GLY A 379 7.68 47.52 7.34
CA GLY A 379 6.23 47.42 7.17
C GLY A 379 5.65 46.01 7.29
N LEU A 380 6.30 45.15 8.08
CA LEU A 380 5.98 43.73 8.17
C LEU A 380 4.59 43.50 8.78
N SER A 381 3.72 42.83 8.02
CA SER A 381 2.39 42.43 8.46
C SER A 381 2.25 40.91 8.35
N PHE A 382 1.75 40.26 9.39
CA PHE A 382 1.55 38.81 9.37
C PHE A 382 0.30 38.36 10.12
N LYS A 383 -0.23 37.23 9.65
CA LYS A 383 -1.44 36.57 10.16
C LYS A 383 -1.09 35.21 10.75
N SER A 384 -2.00 34.63 11.52
CA SER A 384 -1.90 33.22 11.85
C SER A 384 -2.22 32.38 10.61
N PRO A 385 -1.48 31.29 10.33
CA PRO A 385 -1.84 30.36 9.25
C PRO A 385 -3.17 29.64 9.52
N VAL A 386 -3.58 29.57 10.80
CA VAL A 386 -4.80 28.86 11.23
C VAL A 386 -5.99 29.80 11.37
N SER A 387 -5.76 31.06 11.78
CA SER A 387 -6.80 32.09 11.84
C SER A 387 -6.45 33.22 10.88
N ASN A 388 -7.37 33.61 10.00
CA ASN A 388 -7.13 34.68 9.02
C ASN A 388 -7.06 36.09 9.66
N GLU A 389 -6.94 36.14 10.99
CA GLU A 389 -6.78 37.34 11.80
C GLU A 389 -5.34 37.84 11.73
N LEU A 390 -5.23 39.17 11.62
CA LEU A 390 -3.96 39.86 11.54
C LEU A 390 -3.40 40.05 12.94
N LEU A 391 -2.23 39.44 13.20
CA LEU A 391 -1.58 39.48 14.51
C LEU A 391 -0.76 40.76 14.68
N VAL A 392 -0.06 41.17 13.62
CA VAL A 392 0.79 42.37 13.61
C VAL A 392 0.63 43.06 12.26
N LYS A 393 0.49 44.38 12.30
CA LYS A 393 0.34 45.27 11.13
C LYS A 393 1.51 46.24 11.07
N ASP A 394 2.11 46.36 9.90
CA ASP A 394 3.06 47.43 9.53
C ASP A 394 4.24 47.59 10.53
N LEU A 395 4.82 46.47 10.96
CA LEU A 395 5.93 46.47 11.91
C LEU A 395 7.25 46.78 11.19
N SER A 396 7.83 47.93 11.53
CA SER A 396 9.17 48.32 11.10
C SER A 396 10.13 48.25 12.29
N LEU A 397 11.19 47.44 12.18
CA LEU A 397 12.13 47.17 13.26
C LEU A 397 13.51 46.82 12.69
N ARG A 398 14.57 47.42 13.25
CA ARG A 398 15.96 47.08 12.94
C ARG A 398 16.64 46.49 14.17
N ILE A 399 17.26 45.33 14.01
CA ILE A 399 17.96 44.59 15.06
C ILE A 399 19.43 44.54 14.66
N TYR A 400 20.31 44.96 15.56
CA TYR A 400 21.75 44.98 15.35
C TYR A 400 22.42 43.74 15.98
N GLN A 401 23.55 43.30 15.43
CA GLN A 401 24.35 42.23 16.01
C GLN A 401 24.82 42.62 17.42
N GLY A 402 24.84 41.66 18.34
CA GLY A 402 25.19 41.92 19.74
C GLY A 402 24.13 42.65 20.57
N THR A 403 22.98 43.04 20.00
CA THR A 403 21.88 43.65 20.77
C THR A 403 20.90 42.62 21.31
N HIS A 404 20.46 42.82 22.56
CA HIS A 404 19.41 42.01 23.17
C HIS A 404 18.05 42.72 23.03
N LEU A 405 17.09 42.07 22.38
CA LEU A 405 15.73 42.57 22.21
C LEU A 405 14.77 41.81 23.13
N LEU A 406 14.07 42.53 24.01
CA LEU A 406 13.00 41.97 24.84
C LEU A 406 11.63 42.29 24.21
N LEU A 407 10.88 41.24 23.83
CA LEU A 407 9.53 41.37 23.29
C LEU A 407 8.49 41.18 24.41
N VAL A 408 7.83 42.26 24.84
CA VAL A 408 6.82 42.24 25.92
C VAL A 408 5.41 42.43 25.35
N GLY A 409 4.41 41.78 25.96
CA GLY A 409 2.99 42.06 25.71
C GLY A 409 2.08 40.96 26.26
N ASN A 410 0.77 41.06 26.03
CA ASN A 410 -0.21 40.09 26.51
C ASN A 410 -0.11 38.73 25.79
N THR A 411 -0.53 37.64 26.42
CA THR A 411 -0.58 36.31 25.79
C THR A 411 -1.44 36.36 24.52
N GLY A 412 -0.96 35.78 23.41
CA GLY A 412 -1.70 35.75 22.15
C GLY A 412 -1.46 36.93 21.19
N THR A 413 -0.72 37.97 21.58
CA THR A 413 -0.43 39.14 20.70
C THR A 413 0.57 38.87 19.56
N GLY A 414 0.91 37.62 19.29
CA GLY A 414 1.81 37.26 18.18
C GLY A 414 3.31 37.33 18.46
N LYS A 415 3.77 37.40 19.72
CA LYS A 415 5.21 37.39 20.07
C LYS A 415 5.96 36.18 19.51
N THR A 416 5.50 34.97 19.81
CA THR A 416 6.08 33.74 19.25
C THR A 416 5.88 33.65 17.74
N SER A 417 4.79 34.23 17.23
CA SER A 417 4.53 34.29 15.79
C SER A 417 5.54 35.20 15.06
N LEU A 418 5.95 36.32 15.66
CA LEU A 418 7.03 37.16 15.14
C LEU A 418 8.34 36.35 15.01
N LEU A 419 8.69 35.56 16.03
CA LEU A 419 9.85 34.67 15.98
C LEU A 419 9.72 33.63 14.85
N ARG A 420 8.52 33.07 14.63
CA ARG A 420 8.26 32.16 13.51
C ARG A 420 8.44 32.84 12.15
N VAL A 421 7.99 34.09 11.99
CA VAL A 421 8.18 34.86 10.76
C VAL A 421 9.66 35.23 10.55
N LEU A 422 10.38 35.62 11.61
CA LEU A 422 11.83 35.89 11.57
C LEU A 422 12.61 34.63 11.12
N ASN A 423 12.27 33.47 11.67
CA ASN A 423 12.84 32.18 11.27
C ASN A 423 12.25 31.61 9.97
N HIS A 424 11.44 32.38 9.24
CA HIS A 424 10.75 32.02 8.00
C HIS A 424 9.87 30.74 8.09
N LEU A 425 9.42 30.37 9.29
CA LEU A 425 8.45 29.29 9.47
C LEU A 425 7.08 29.71 8.94
N TRP A 426 6.74 30.99 9.07
CA TRP A 426 5.49 31.59 8.57
C TRP A 426 5.80 32.67 7.53
N GLU A 427 4.94 32.78 6.52
CA GLU A 427 5.04 33.81 5.49
C GLU A 427 4.38 35.12 5.95
N PRO A 428 5.01 36.29 5.70
CA PRO A 428 4.36 37.57 5.93
C PRO A 428 3.24 37.80 4.91
N SER A 429 2.17 38.46 5.34
CA SER A 429 1.07 38.89 4.47
C SER A 429 1.36 40.20 3.73
N GLY A 430 2.39 40.95 4.14
CA GLY A 430 2.85 42.17 3.50
C GLY A 430 4.09 42.73 4.19
N GLY A 431 4.79 43.65 3.51
CA GLY A 431 6.06 44.21 3.95
C GLY A 431 7.26 43.34 3.62
N GLU A 432 8.46 43.85 3.88
CA GLU A 432 9.72 43.17 3.60
C GLU A 432 10.47 42.82 4.88
N ARG A 433 11.23 41.73 4.80
CA ARG A 433 12.18 41.33 5.84
C ARG A 433 13.52 40.99 5.19
N LYS A 434 14.59 41.64 5.62
CA LYS A 434 15.98 41.34 5.26
C LYS A 434 16.74 40.89 6.53
N GLY A 435 17.58 39.84 6.44
CA GLY A 435 18.36 39.37 7.61
C GLY A 435 18.97 37.98 7.43
N GLN A 436 20.09 37.73 8.11
CA GLN A 436 20.96 36.56 7.87
C GLN A 436 20.49 35.32 8.66
N LYS A 437 20.53 34.13 8.03
CA LYS A 437 20.01 32.85 8.58
C LYS A 437 20.75 32.34 9.83
N SER A 438 21.95 32.84 10.14
CA SER A 438 22.84 32.28 11.16
C SER A 438 22.80 33.06 12.48
N GLY A 439 22.24 32.46 13.54
CA GLY A 439 22.53 32.89 14.93
C GLY A 439 21.35 33.33 15.81
N LEU A 440 20.09 33.07 15.45
CA LEU A 440 18.96 33.41 16.32
C LEU A 440 18.81 32.39 17.47
N PHE A 441 19.37 32.70 18.63
CA PHE A 441 19.08 31.98 19.88
C PHE A 441 17.98 32.72 20.62
N TYR A 442 16.87 32.04 20.94
CA TYR A 442 15.81 32.59 21.76
C TYR A 442 15.61 31.74 23.00
N ILE A 443 15.39 32.40 24.13
CA ILE A 443 14.98 31.77 25.39
C ILE A 443 13.54 32.23 25.60
N SER A 444 12.61 31.27 25.72
CA SER A 444 11.18 31.55 25.95
C SER A 444 10.83 31.54 27.42
#